data_AF-A0A6B2LLL2-F1
#
_entry.id   AF-A0A6B2LLL2-F1
#
_cell.length_a   1.000
_cell.length_b   1.000
_cell.length_c   1.000
_cell.angle_alpha   90.00
_cell.angle_beta   90.00
_cell.angle_gamma   90.00
#
_symmetry.space_group_name_H-M   'P 1'
#
loop_
_entity.id
_entity.type
_entity.pdbx_description
1 polymer ?
#
loop_
_entity_poly.entity_id
_entity_poly.type
_entity_poly.pdbx_seq_one_letter_code
_entity_poly.pdbx_strand_id
1 'polypeptide(L)'
;MASESGHTSVIEILLLNKANIEAPNELKYTPIHCASENGHSLVVDILLSNKANIETQEKKFQFTPLHTASKNGHSAIVEMLLSNKAYIEAQDTKFKYTPLHFASISGHASIVEILLSNKANIISQDKNKYTPLHMASQNGHPLVVEVLLSHNANIESLQNNQYTPLHIA
;
A
#
# COMPACT_ATOMS: atom_id res chain seq x y z
N MET A 1 -13.69 -0.02 14.95
CA MET A 1 -13.37 0.82 16.12
C MET A 1 -12.08 0.41 16.83
N ALA A 2 -11.99 -0.69 17.59
CA ALA A 2 -10.75 -0.95 18.38
C ALA A 2 -9.45 -0.94 17.55
N SER A 3 -9.42 -1.59 16.37
CA SER A 3 -8.26 -1.57 15.45
C SER A 3 -8.05 -0.23 14.74
N GLU A 4 -9.11 0.53 14.55
CA GLU A 4 -9.10 1.86 13.91
C GLU A 4 -8.63 2.95 14.87
N SER A 5 -8.84 2.74 16.19
CA SER A 5 -8.45 3.65 17.26
C SER A 5 -7.18 3.21 18.00
N GLY A 6 -6.52 2.12 17.57
CA GLY A 6 -5.26 1.67 18.15
C GLY A 6 -5.36 1.04 19.55
N HIS A 7 -6.53 0.55 19.96
CA HIS A 7 -6.75 0.03 21.31
C HIS A 7 -6.22 -1.40 21.50
N THR A 8 -4.91 -1.54 21.62
CA THR A 8 -4.18 -2.83 21.70
C THR A 8 -4.74 -3.77 22.77
N SER A 9 -4.90 -3.31 24.02
CA SER A 9 -5.41 -4.16 25.12
C SER A 9 -6.82 -4.70 24.86
N VAL A 10 -7.69 -3.90 24.23
CA VAL A 10 -9.04 -4.35 23.88
C VAL A 10 -8.97 -5.43 22.80
N ILE A 11 -8.10 -5.26 21.81
CA ILE A 11 -7.90 -6.24 20.74
C ILE A 11 -7.38 -7.55 21.30
N GLU A 12 -6.37 -7.53 22.18
CA GLU A 12 -5.84 -8.72 22.83
C GLU A 12 -6.93 -9.48 23.62
N ILE A 13 -7.72 -8.76 24.43
CA ILE A 13 -8.83 -9.37 25.17
C ILE A 13 -9.86 -10.00 24.22
N LEU A 14 -10.21 -9.33 23.12
CA LEU A 14 -11.16 -9.87 22.14
C LEU A 14 -10.61 -11.11 21.44
N LEU A 15 -9.33 -11.12 21.04
CA LEU A 15 -8.68 -12.27 20.42
C LEU A 15 -8.57 -13.45 21.38
N LEU A 16 -8.24 -13.22 22.65
CA LEU A 16 -8.25 -14.25 23.71
C LEU A 16 -9.63 -14.88 23.88
N ASN A 17 -10.70 -14.11 23.67
CA ASN A 17 -12.08 -14.56 23.70
C ASN A 17 -12.59 -15.08 22.33
N LYS A 18 -11.68 -15.44 21.42
CA LYS A 18 -11.97 -16.05 20.11
C LYS A 18 -12.79 -15.17 19.16
N ALA A 19 -12.67 -13.84 19.27
CA ALA A 19 -13.20 -12.95 18.25
C ALA A 19 -12.63 -13.30 16.86
N ASN A 20 -13.45 -13.16 15.81
CA ASN A 20 -13.01 -13.43 14.45
C ASN A 20 -12.03 -12.34 13.99
N ILE A 21 -10.75 -12.71 13.86
CA ILE A 21 -9.66 -11.82 13.45
C ILE A 21 -9.81 -11.29 12.02
N GLU A 22 -10.61 -11.95 11.17
CA GLU A 22 -10.88 -11.56 9.77
C GLU A 22 -12.25 -10.89 9.60
N ALA A 23 -12.91 -10.47 10.68
CA ALA A 23 -14.25 -9.90 10.61
C ALA A 23 -14.29 -8.58 9.79
N PRO A 24 -15.00 -8.53 8.64
CA PRO A 24 -15.04 -7.33 7.82
C PRO A 24 -16.03 -6.29 8.37
N ASN A 25 -15.70 -5.01 8.29
CA ASN A 25 -16.63 -3.91 8.53
C ASN A 25 -17.62 -3.70 7.34
N GLU A 26 -18.43 -2.65 7.39
CA GLU A 26 -19.40 -2.32 6.33
C GLU A 26 -18.72 -2.04 4.97
N LEU A 27 -17.55 -1.40 5.00
CA LEU A 27 -16.68 -1.15 3.85
C LEU A 27 -15.88 -2.37 3.40
N LYS A 28 -16.08 -3.52 4.06
CA LYS A 28 -15.43 -4.80 3.80
C LYS A 28 -13.93 -4.84 4.13
N TYR A 29 -13.49 -3.95 5.02
CA TYR A 29 -12.14 -3.91 5.58
C TYR A 29 -12.07 -4.82 6.79
N THR A 30 -11.05 -5.69 6.85
CA THR A 30 -10.73 -6.50 8.03
C THR A 30 -10.02 -5.64 9.09
N PRO A 31 -9.86 -6.12 10.34
CA PRO A 31 -9.17 -5.38 11.40
C PRO A 31 -7.77 -4.90 11.01
N ILE A 32 -7.02 -5.73 10.26
CA ILE A 32 -5.66 -5.36 9.79
C ILE A 32 -5.71 -4.26 8.73
N HIS A 33 -6.74 -4.21 7.88
CA HIS A 33 -6.92 -3.07 6.97
C HIS A 33 -7.18 -1.77 7.73
N CYS A 34 -8.07 -1.78 8.72
CA CYS A 34 -8.34 -0.60 9.55
C CYS A 34 -7.09 -0.11 10.28
N ALA A 35 -6.30 -1.02 10.85
CA ALA A 35 -5.06 -0.67 11.54
C ALA A 35 -4.00 -0.12 10.57
N SER A 36 -3.83 -0.74 9.40
CA SER A 36 -2.93 -0.28 8.34
C SER A 36 -3.35 1.06 7.73
N GLU A 37 -4.64 1.38 7.68
CA GLU A 37 -5.16 2.67 7.19
C GLU A 37 -4.86 3.80 8.17
N ASN A 38 -4.97 3.52 9.47
CA ASN A 38 -4.87 4.52 10.53
C ASN A 38 -3.49 4.58 11.19
N GLY A 39 -2.51 3.81 10.72
CA GLY A 39 -1.12 3.90 11.20
C GLY A 39 -0.85 3.20 12.52
N HIS A 40 -1.72 2.29 12.96
CA HIS A 40 -1.57 1.59 14.24
C HIS A 40 -0.66 0.37 14.12
N SER A 41 0.65 0.61 14.00
CA SER A 41 1.66 -0.45 13.80
C SER A 41 1.64 -1.55 14.85
N LEU A 42 1.46 -1.20 16.14
CA LEU A 42 1.33 -2.18 17.23
C LEU A 42 0.10 -3.08 17.05
N VAL A 43 -1.01 -2.54 16.53
CA VAL A 43 -2.18 -3.34 16.24
C VAL A 43 -1.93 -4.28 15.06
N VAL A 44 -1.26 -3.81 14.01
CA VAL A 44 -0.86 -4.68 12.88
C VAL A 44 0.02 -5.82 13.37
N ASP A 45 1.00 -5.54 14.22
CA ASP A 45 1.90 -6.55 14.81
C ASP A 45 1.15 -7.59 15.64
N ILE A 46 0.23 -7.16 16.52
CA ILE A 46 -0.63 -8.05 17.31
C ILE A 46 -1.47 -8.94 16.40
N LEU A 47 -2.07 -8.37 15.35
CA LEU A 47 -2.92 -9.12 14.42
C LEU A 47 -2.11 -10.16 13.63
N LEU A 48 -0.94 -9.80 13.11
CA LEU A 48 -0.05 -10.73 12.40
C LEU A 48 0.47 -11.84 13.33
N SER A 49 0.83 -11.50 14.56
CA SER A 49 1.24 -12.46 15.60
C SER A 49 0.14 -13.46 15.94
N ASN A 50 -1.12 -13.05 15.80
CA ASN A 50 -2.31 -13.90 15.95
C ASN A 50 -2.81 -14.52 14.63
N LYS A 51 -1.93 -14.59 13.61
CA LYS A 51 -2.17 -15.25 12.31
C LYS A 51 -3.27 -14.60 11.46
N ALA A 52 -3.48 -13.29 11.59
CA ALA A 52 -4.26 -12.55 10.60
C ALA A 52 -3.67 -12.79 9.20
N ASN A 53 -4.54 -12.92 8.20
CA ASN A 53 -4.11 -13.11 6.83
C ASN A 53 -3.51 -11.82 6.27
N ILE A 54 -2.20 -11.82 6.06
CA ILE A 54 -1.45 -10.66 5.52
C ILE A 54 -1.88 -10.30 4.08
N GLU A 55 -2.38 -11.27 3.33
CA GLU A 55 -2.89 -11.12 1.96
C GLU A 55 -4.41 -10.98 1.91
N THR A 56 -5.05 -10.66 3.04
CA THR A 56 -6.50 -10.43 3.07
C THR A 56 -6.86 -9.28 2.14
N GLN A 57 -7.92 -9.45 1.36
CA GLN A 57 -8.33 -8.51 0.32
C GLN A 57 -9.70 -7.93 0.69
N GLU A 58 -9.82 -6.61 0.75
CA GLU A 58 -11.14 -5.98 0.88
C GLU A 58 -11.98 -6.26 -0.39
N LYS A 59 -13.29 -6.43 -0.21
CA LYS A 59 -14.12 -7.05 -1.26
C LYS A 59 -14.37 -6.17 -2.50
N LYS A 60 -14.21 -4.85 -2.40
CA LYS A 60 -14.63 -3.92 -3.45
C LYS A 60 -13.61 -3.81 -4.56
N PHE A 61 -12.34 -3.64 -4.22
CA PHE A 61 -11.24 -3.43 -5.16
C PHE A 61 -10.07 -4.40 -4.94
N GLN A 62 -10.15 -5.29 -3.94
CA GLN A 62 -9.08 -6.20 -3.54
C GLN A 62 -7.82 -5.49 -3.04
N PHE A 63 -7.97 -4.35 -2.35
CA PHE A 63 -6.84 -3.79 -1.62
C PHE A 63 -6.38 -4.78 -0.56
N THR A 64 -5.06 -4.87 -0.41
CA THR A 64 -4.40 -5.60 0.67
C THR A 64 -3.98 -4.61 1.76
N PRO A 65 -3.61 -5.07 2.97
CA PRO A 65 -3.03 -4.21 3.99
C PRO A 65 -1.83 -3.39 3.49
N LEU A 66 -1.03 -3.94 2.57
CA LEU A 66 0.13 -3.25 1.98
C LEU A 66 -0.28 -2.10 1.05
N HIS A 67 -1.34 -2.27 0.24
CA HIS A 67 -1.92 -1.17 -0.53
C HIS A 67 -2.40 -0.05 0.39
N THR A 68 -3.14 -0.41 1.44
CA THR A 68 -3.72 0.55 2.38
C THR A 68 -2.64 1.32 3.14
N ALA A 69 -1.61 0.66 3.65
CA ALA A 69 -0.48 1.32 4.33
C ALA A 69 0.30 2.23 3.37
N SER A 70 0.54 1.77 2.14
CA SER A 70 1.28 2.53 1.12
C SER A 70 0.55 3.79 0.67
N LYS A 71 -0.77 3.72 0.51
CA LYS A 71 -1.61 4.88 0.16
C LYS A 71 -1.65 5.93 1.28
N ASN A 72 -1.66 5.49 2.54
CA ASN A 72 -1.85 6.37 3.69
C ASN A 72 -0.54 6.84 4.36
N GLY A 73 0.63 6.44 3.86
CA GLY A 73 1.91 7.01 4.31
C GLY A 73 2.51 6.34 5.55
N HIS A 74 2.07 5.12 5.89
CA HIS A 74 2.52 4.44 7.10
C HIS A 74 3.73 3.54 6.85
N SER A 75 4.92 4.14 6.71
CA SER A 75 6.18 3.44 6.36
C SER A 75 6.52 2.28 7.30
N ALA A 76 6.37 2.45 8.61
CA ALA A 76 6.63 1.39 9.59
C ALA A 76 5.75 0.15 9.37
N ILE A 77 4.51 0.35 8.92
CA ILE A 77 3.59 -0.75 8.60
C ILE A 77 3.99 -1.40 7.27
N VAL A 78 4.39 -0.61 6.27
CA VAL A 78 4.91 -1.14 5.00
C VAL A 78 6.12 -2.04 5.24
N GLU A 79 7.12 -1.59 6.00
CA GLU A 79 8.29 -2.39 6.35
C GLU A 79 7.92 -3.66 7.09
N MET A 80 7.01 -3.58 8.07
CA MET A 80 6.53 -4.72 8.83
C MET A 80 5.83 -5.75 7.94
N LEU A 81 4.95 -5.32 7.03
CA LEU A 81 4.24 -6.20 6.11
C LEU A 81 5.21 -6.90 5.15
N LEU A 82 6.16 -6.15 4.57
CA LEU A 82 7.18 -6.72 3.67
C LEU A 82 8.11 -7.69 4.40
N SER A 83 8.51 -7.39 5.64
CA SER A 83 9.30 -8.29 6.49
C SER A 83 8.56 -9.59 6.81
N ASN A 84 7.23 -9.52 6.90
CA ASN A 84 6.34 -10.67 7.02
C ASN A 84 5.94 -11.29 5.66
N LYS A 85 6.67 -10.98 4.59
CA LYS A 85 6.55 -11.54 3.24
C LYS A 85 5.23 -11.21 2.54
N ALA A 86 4.64 -10.04 2.82
CA ALA A 86 3.53 -9.54 2.01
C ALA A 86 3.90 -9.46 0.52
N TYR A 87 2.98 -9.80 -0.37
CA TYR A 87 3.21 -9.78 -1.81
C TYR A 87 3.27 -8.34 -2.34
N ILE A 88 4.49 -7.90 -2.67
CA ILE A 88 4.78 -6.51 -3.05
C ILE A 88 4.14 -6.08 -4.38
N GLU A 89 3.88 -7.03 -5.27
CA GLU A 89 3.28 -6.78 -6.60
C GLU A 89 1.77 -7.07 -6.64
N ALA A 90 1.10 -7.10 -5.47
CA ALA A 90 -0.36 -7.23 -5.44
C ALA A 90 -0.99 -6.10 -6.28
N GLN A 91 -2.04 -6.42 -7.03
CA GLN A 91 -2.73 -5.47 -7.89
C GLN A 91 -4.19 -5.35 -7.49
N ASP A 92 -4.68 -4.11 -7.39
CA ASP A 92 -6.12 -3.90 -7.24
C ASP A 92 -6.88 -4.25 -8.53
N THR A 93 -8.14 -4.62 -8.39
CA THR A 93 -8.98 -5.05 -9.52
C THR A 93 -9.52 -3.91 -10.37
N LYS A 94 -9.64 -2.70 -9.82
CA LYS A 94 -10.20 -1.53 -10.50
C LYS A 94 -9.22 -0.94 -11.49
N PHE A 95 -7.96 -0.73 -11.12
CA PHE A 95 -6.97 -0.04 -11.96
C PHE A 95 -5.68 -0.82 -12.17
N LYS A 96 -5.47 -1.95 -11.50
CA LYS A 96 -4.19 -2.68 -11.46
C LYS A 96 -3.06 -1.90 -10.79
N TYR A 97 -3.39 -0.99 -9.89
CA TYR A 97 -2.39 -0.31 -9.08
C TYR A 97 -1.76 -1.29 -8.12
N THR A 98 -0.44 -1.21 -8.05
CA THR A 98 0.38 -1.87 -7.03
C THR A 98 0.57 -0.94 -5.82
N PRO A 99 1.08 -1.43 -4.68
CA PRO A 99 1.50 -0.59 -3.57
C PRO A 99 2.41 0.58 -4.01
N LEU A 100 3.31 0.36 -4.97
CA LEU A 100 4.19 1.40 -5.52
C LEU A 100 3.42 2.50 -6.27
N HIS A 101 2.37 2.16 -7.00
CA HIS A 101 1.49 3.16 -7.62
C HIS A 101 0.78 4.01 -6.56
N PHE A 102 0.24 3.38 -5.50
CA PHE A 102 -0.42 4.12 -4.42
C PHE A 102 0.53 5.02 -3.63
N ALA A 103 1.74 4.55 -3.32
CA ALA A 103 2.75 5.39 -2.68
C ALA A 103 3.13 6.59 -3.57
N SER A 104 3.22 6.36 -4.88
CA SER A 104 3.63 7.40 -5.84
C SER A 104 2.55 8.46 -6.10
N ILE A 105 1.29 8.05 -6.28
CA ILE A 105 0.16 8.98 -6.45
C ILE A 105 -0.10 9.80 -5.17
N SER A 106 0.19 9.22 -4.00
CA SER A 106 -0.01 9.87 -2.70
C SER A 106 1.20 10.67 -2.20
N GLY A 107 2.33 10.65 -2.91
CA GLY A 107 3.49 11.49 -2.59
C GLY A 107 4.42 10.95 -1.49
N HIS A 108 4.30 9.67 -1.12
CA HIS A 108 5.03 9.08 0.02
C HIS A 108 6.42 8.58 -0.39
N ALA A 109 7.37 9.50 -0.58
CA ALA A 109 8.72 9.20 -1.06
C ALA A 109 9.48 8.14 -0.23
N SER A 110 9.32 8.15 1.10
CA SER A 110 9.93 7.13 1.98
C SER A 110 9.40 5.73 1.71
N ILE A 111 8.10 5.59 1.42
CA ILE A 111 7.49 4.30 1.09
C ILE A 111 7.91 3.84 -0.30
N VAL A 112 8.01 4.76 -1.25
CA VAL A 112 8.54 4.46 -2.60
C VAL A 112 9.96 3.89 -2.50
N GLU A 113 10.82 4.53 -1.71
CA GLU A 113 12.19 4.05 -1.43
C GLU A 113 12.19 2.64 -0.82
N ILE A 114 11.35 2.40 0.21
CA ILE A 114 11.21 1.08 0.86
C ILE A 114 10.78 0.01 -0.14
N LEU A 115 9.76 0.30 -0.95
CA LEU A 115 9.22 -0.65 -1.93
C LEU A 115 10.27 -0.99 -3.01
N LEU A 116 10.97 0.00 -3.54
CA LEU A 116 12.02 -0.20 -4.54
C LEU A 116 13.23 -0.95 -3.97
N SER A 117 13.64 -0.64 -2.74
CA SER A 117 14.67 -1.39 -2.01
C SER A 117 14.29 -2.86 -1.80
N ASN A 118 12.99 -3.15 -1.70
CA ASN A 118 12.42 -4.50 -1.65
C ASN A 118 12.07 -5.07 -3.04
N LYS A 119 12.65 -4.50 -4.10
CA LYS A 119 12.55 -4.96 -5.50
C LYS A 119 11.16 -4.87 -6.11
N ALA A 120 10.36 -3.88 -5.70
CA ALA A 120 9.12 -3.56 -6.39
C ALA A 120 9.41 -3.22 -7.87
N ASN A 121 8.50 -3.61 -8.76
CA ASN A 121 8.65 -3.38 -10.19
C ASN A 121 8.42 -1.91 -10.54
N ILE A 122 9.52 -1.17 -10.73
CA ILE A 122 9.51 0.26 -11.07
C ILE A 122 8.85 0.57 -12.42
N ILE A 123 8.81 -0.39 -13.34
CA ILE A 123 8.15 -0.26 -14.65
C ILE A 123 6.75 -0.88 -14.68
N SER A 124 6.19 -1.22 -13.52
CA SER A 124 4.80 -1.70 -13.43
C SER A 124 3.84 -0.69 -14.06
N GLN A 125 2.79 -1.22 -14.70
CA GLN A 125 1.83 -0.44 -15.47
C GLN A 125 0.41 -0.74 -15.02
N ASP A 126 -0.38 0.32 -14.84
CA ASP A 126 -1.82 0.24 -14.61
C ASP A 126 -2.58 -0.14 -15.91
N LYS A 127 -3.91 -0.17 -15.85
CA LYS A 127 -4.76 -0.44 -17.05
C LYS A 127 -4.55 0.55 -18.20
N ASN A 128 -4.06 1.75 -17.92
CA ASN A 128 -3.82 2.82 -18.89
C ASN A 128 -2.33 2.98 -19.26
N LYS A 129 -1.47 2.04 -18.85
CA LYS A 129 -0.02 2.09 -19.00
C LYS A 129 0.69 3.21 -18.24
N TYR A 130 0.03 3.83 -17.27
CA TYR A 130 0.70 4.72 -16.34
C TYR A 130 1.66 3.92 -15.47
N THR A 131 2.87 4.44 -15.33
CA THR A 131 3.89 3.93 -14.41
C THR A 131 3.84 4.72 -13.10
N PRO A 132 4.50 4.26 -12.02
CA PRO A 132 4.69 5.05 -10.81
C PRO A 132 5.22 6.46 -11.08
N LEU A 133 6.11 6.63 -12.07
CA LEU A 133 6.66 7.93 -12.45
C LEU A 133 5.60 8.85 -13.07
N HIS A 134 4.73 8.33 -13.93
CA HIS A 134 3.59 9.10 -14.44
C HIS A 134 2.68 9.58 -13.30
N MET A 135 2.39 8.71 -12.33
CA MET A 135 1.53 9.04 -11.18
C MET A 135 2.15 10.15 -10.32
N ALA A 136 3.45 10.06 -10.03
CA ALA A 136 4.16 11.07 -9.24
C ALA A 136 4.24 12.42 -9.96
N SER A 137 4.54 12.42 -11.27
CA SER A 137 4.59 13.63 -12.08
C SER A 137 3.22 14.31 -12.16
N GLN A 138 2.17 13.56 -12.50
CA GLN A 138 0.81 14.12 -12.62
C GLN A 138 0.26 14.76 -11.34
N ASN A 139 0.70 14.28 -10.18
CA ASN A 139 0.24 14.75 -8.89
C ASN A 139 1.21 15.75 -8.24
N GLY A 140 2.27 16.16 -8.94
CA GLY A 140 3.20 17.20 -8.48
C GLY A 140 4.07 16.78 -7.29
N HIS A 141 4.54 15.53 -7.25
CA HIS A 141 5.33 14.97 -6.14
C HIS A 141 6.84 14.87 -6.48
N PRO A 142 7.61 15.98 -6.42
CA PRO A 142 9.00 16.00 -6.89
C PRO A 142 9.92 15.04 -6.13
N LEU A 143 9.75 14.88 -4.81
CA LEU A 143 10.57 13.94 -4.03
C LEU A 143 10.36 12.48 -4.46
N VAL A 144 9.13 12.10 -4.82
CA VAL A 144 8.86 10.77 -5.38
C VAL A 144 9.51 10.62 -6.77
N VAL A 145 9.41 11.66 -7.61
CA VAL A 145 10.05 11.68 -8.93
C VAL A 145 11.57 11.48 -8.79
N GLU A 146 12.21 12.20 -7.86
CA GLU A 146 13.65 12.06 -7.58
C GLU A 146 14.02 10.63 -7.18
N VAL A 147 13.26 10.02 -6.25
CA VAL A 147 13.48 8.62 -5.81
C VAL A 147 13.29 7.63 -6.97
N LEU A 148 12.25 7.80 -7.78
CA LEU A 148 12.01 6.91 -8.93
C LEU A 148 13.14 7.02 -9.95
N LEU A 149 13.62 8.23 -10.24
CA LEU A 149 14.72 8.45 -11.18
C LEU A 149 16.06 7.95 -10.63
N SER A 150 16.30 8.06 -9.32
CA SER A 150 17.50 7.48 -8.68
C SER A 150 17.55 5.96 -8.79
N HIS A 151 16.38 5.31 -8.87
CA HIS A 151 16.19 3.89 -9.15
C HIS A 151 16.01 3.56 -10.64
N ASN A 152 16.44 4.47 -11.53
CA ASN A 152 16.44 4.29 -12.98
C ASN A 152 15.04 4.10 -13.62
N ALA A 153 13.99 4.74 -13.08
CA ALA A 153 12.71 4.81 -13.78
C ALA A 153 12.88 5.43 -15.18
N ASN A 154 12.20 4.86 -16.18
CA ASN A 154 12.26 5.37 -17.54
C ASN A 154 11.46 6.69 -17.66
N ILE A 155 12.19 7.80 -17.77
CA ILE A 155 11.64 9.16 -17.95
C ILE A 155 10.87 9.33 -19.26
N GLU A 156 11.13 8.48 -20.27
CA GLU A 156 10.47 8.47 -21.57
C GLU A 156 9.40 7.36 -21.68
N SER A 157 8.95 6.79 -20.56
CA SER A 157 7.85 5.83 -20.58
C SER A 157 6.58 6.45 -21.15
N LEU A 158 5.81 5.69 -21.93
CA LEU A 158 4.60 6.17 -22.60
C LEU A 158 3.36 5.48 -22.04
N GLN A 159 2.37 6.27 -21.60
CA GLN A 159 1.02 5.78 -21.33
C GLN A 159 0.21 5.62 -22.62
N ASN A 160 -1.01 5.04 -22.56
CA ASN A 160 -1.85 4.73 -23.73
C ASN A 160 -2.05 5.86 -24.76
N ASN A 161 -2.08 7.13 -24.34
CA ASN A 161 -2.20 8.29 -25.25
C ASN A 161 -0.83 8.85 -25.69
N GLN A 162 0.25 8.10 -25.53
CA GLN A 162 1.62 8.48 -25.90
C GLN A 162 2.15 9.72 -25.17
N TYR A 163 1.66 9.98 -23.95
CA TYR A 163 2.24 11.00 -23.09
C TYR A 163 3.34 10.39 -22.23
N THR A 164 4.42 11.14 -22.09
CA THR A 164 5.48 10.88 -21.11
C THR A 164 5.10 11.49 -19.75
N PRO A 165 5.79 11.14 -18.66
CA PRO A 165 5.62 11.81 -17.37
C PRO A 165 5.73 13.35 -17.46
N LEU A 166 6.60 13.87 -18.34
CA LEU A 166 6.76 15.32 -18.54
C LEU A 166 5.53 15.98 -19.18
N HIS A 167 4.83 15.29 -20.09
CA HIS A 167 3.63 15.83 -20.74
C HIS A 167 2.45 16.01 -19.78
N ILE A 168 2.43 15.26 -18.66
CA ILE A 168 1.33 15.25 -17.69
C ILE A 168 1.69 15.91 -16.35
N ALA A 169 2.92 16.42 -16.22
CA ALA A 169 3.43 17.09 -15.02
C ALA A 169 2.79 18.48 -14.79
#